data_AF-A0A377M1Y1-F1
#
_entry.id   AF-A0A377M1Y1-F1
#
_cell.length_a   1.000
_cell.length_b   1.000
_cell.length_c   1.000
_cell.angle_alpha   90.00
_cell.angle_beta   90.00
_cell.angle_gamma   90.00
#
_symmetry.space_group_name_H-M   'P 1'
#
loop_
_entity.id
_entity.type
_entity.pdbx_description
1 polymer ?
#
loop_
_entity_poly.entity_id
_entity_poly.type
_entity_poly.pdbx_seq_one_letter_code
_entity_poly.pdbx_strand_id
1 'polypeptide(L)' 'MRKRSTGLRVSWVKPDDLAALEAAIGPQTRMIWVETPTNPLLKLADLAAIGAIARRHKVISVADNTFASPVIHRPLELGF' A
#
# COMPACT_ATOMS: atom_id res chain seq x y z
N MET A 1 6.16 21.10 -13.56
CA MET A 1 5.24 20.35 -12.67
C MET A 1 4.19 19.65 -13.53
N ARG A 2 4.26 18.33 -13.75
CA ARG A 2 3.26 17.60 -14.55
C ARG A 2 1.91 17.67 -13.82
N LYS A 3 1.00 18.55 -14.27
CA LYS A 3 -0.41 18.50 -13.89
C LYS A 3 -0.94 17.13 -14.33
N ARG A 4 -1.29 16.30 -13.36
CA ARG A 4 -1.74 14.91 -13.56
C ARG A 4 -3.00 14.89 -14.40
N SER A 5 -2.97 14.15 -15.51
CA SER A 5 -4.01 14.07 -16.53
C SER A 5 -5.32 13.41 -16.10
N THR A 6 -5.40 12.86 -14.87
CA THR A 6 -6.50 11.98 -14.46
C THR A 6 -7.28 12.45 -13.21
N GLY A 7 -6.99 13.64 -12.67
CA GLY A 7 -7.68 14.14 -11.48
C GLY A 7 -7.36 13.39 -10.17
N LEU A 8 -6.41 12.45 -10.20
CA LEU A 8 -6.02 11.64 -9.05
C LEU A 8 -4.98 12.34 -8.15
N ARG A 9 -5.31 12.43 -6.86
CA ARG A 9 -4.38 12.82 -5.80
C ARG A 9 -3.72 11.57 -5.24
N VAL A 10 -2.39 11.59 -5.12
CA VAL A 10 -1.60 10.47 -4.55
C VAL A 10 -0.62 11.07 -3.57
N SER A 11 -0.61 10.51 -2.37
CA SER A 11 0.37 10.80 -1.33
C SER A 11 1.37 9.65 -1.30
N TRP A 12 2.65 9.98 -1.18
CA TRP A 12 3.71 8.98 -1.06
C TRP A 12 4.10 8.85 0.40
N VAL A 13 4.14 7.63 0.90
CA VAL A 13 4.51 7.30 2.28
C VAL A 13 5.56 6.20 2.23
N LYS A 14 6.50 6.21 3.17
CA LYS A 14 7.47 5.12 3.28
C LYS A 14 6.79 3.86 3.80
N PRO A 15 7.12 2.67 3.27
CA PRO A 15 6.43 1.42 3.66
C PRO A 15 6.67 1.00 5.11
N ASP A 16 7.72 1.50 5.76
CA ASP A 16 8.06 1.27 7.17
C ASP A 16 7.44 2.29 8.14
N ASP A 17 6.76 3.33 7.63
CA ASP A 17 6.14 4.39 8.44
C ASP A 17 4.62 4.26 8.47
N LEU A 18 4.15 3.33 9.30
CA LEU A 18 2.72 3.04 9.48
C LEU A 18 1.93 4.25 10.03
N ALA A 19 2.57 5.09 10.85
CA ALA A 19 1.94 6.28 11.40
C ALA A 19 1.70 7.33 10.31
N ALA A 20 2.68 7.57 9.45
CA ALA A 20 2.50 8.44 8.30
C ALA A 20 1.49 7.87 7.30
N LEU A 21 1.39 6.54 7.16
CA LEU A 21 0.40 5.90 6.30
C LEU A 21 -1.01 6.19 6.80
N GLU A 22 -1.27 5.94 8.08
CA GLU A 22 -2.58 6.17 8.69
C GLU A 22 -2.94 7.67 8.66
N ALA A 23 -1.98 8.56 8.92
CA ALA A 23 -2.18 10.02 8.84
C ALA A 23 -2.46 10.53 7.42
N ALA A 24 -2.00 9.84 6.38
CA ALA A 24 -2.24 10.20 4.99
C ALA A 24 -3.64 9.81 4.48
N ILE A 25 -4.38 8.98 5.23
CA ILE A 25 -5.75 8.58 4.90
C ILE A 25 -6.71 9.73 5.20
N GLY A 26 -7.41 10.20 4.17
CA GLY A 26 -8.45 11.23 4.29
C GLY A 26 -9.77 10.82 3.64
N PRO A 27 -10.79 11.70 3.67
CA PRO A 27 -12.15 11.38 3.18
C PRO A 27 -12.21 10.97 1.70
N GLN A 28 -11.22 11.37 0.90
CA GLN A 28 -11.14 11.05 -0.52
C GLN A 28 -10.16 9.90 -0.84
N THR A 29 -9.51 9.32 0.17
CA THR A 29 -8.67 8.14 -0.04
C THR A 29 -9.56 6.97 -0.46
N ARG A 30 -9.15 6.29 -1.53
CA ARG A 30 -9.88 5.13 -2.10
C ARG A 30 -9.02 3.88 -2.20
N MET A 31 -7.69 4.03 -2.19
CA MET A 31 -6.75 2.93 -2.35
C MET A 31 -5.46 3.18 -1.58
N ILE A 32 -4.92 2.11 -0.99
CA ILE A 32 -3.53 1.98 -0.56
C ILE A 32 -2.87 1.01 -1.53
N TRP A 33 -1.78 1.43 -2.16
CA TRP A 33 -0.98 0.60 -3.05
C TRP A 33 0.39 0.38 -2.41
N VAL A 34 0.79 -0.88 -2.27
CA VAL A 34 2.11 -1.26 -1.75
C VAL A 34 2.80 -2.20 -2.73
N GLU A 35 4.10 -2.02 -2.92
CA GLU A 35 4.94 -2.96 -3.65
C GLU A 35 5.84 -3.65 -2.63
N THR A 36 5.82 -4.98 -2.58
CA THR A 36 6.71 -5.72 -1.69
C THR A 36 7.07 -7.10 -2.24
N PRO A 37 8.38 -7.46 -2.31
CA PRO A 37 9.56 -6.60 -2.09
C PRO A 37 9.67 -5.40 -3.06
N THR A 38 10.14 -4.24 -2.59
CA THR A 38 10.28 -3.03 -3.46
C THR A 38 11.42 -3.17 -4.46
N ASN A 39 11.22 -2.79 -5.71
CA ASN A 39 12.30 -2.67 -6.69
C ASN A 39 13.13 -1.37 -6.52
N PRO A 40 14.47 -1.38 -6.56
CA PRO A 40 15.41 -2.52 -6.57
C PRO A 40 15.92 -2.91 -5.17
N LEU A 41 15.52 -2.17 -4.13
CA LEU A 41 16.12 -2.26 -2.79
C LEU A 41 15.59 -3.40 -1.92
N LEU A 42 14.63 -4.18 -2.44
CA LEU A 42 13.98 -5.34 -1.81
C LEU A 42 13.46 -5.09 -0.38
N LYS A 43 12.98 -3.88 -0.10
CA LYS A 43 12.37 -3.57 1.19
C LYS A 43 11.07 -4.33 1.35
N LEU A 44 10.87 -4.88 2.54
CA LEU A 44 9.65 -5.57 2.93
C LEU A 44 8.70 -4.58 3.62
N ALA A 45 7.43 -4.64 3.25
CA ALA A 45 6.37 -3.91 3.91
C ALA A 45 5.62 -4.87 4.84
N ASP A 46 5.20 -4.40 6.01
CA ASP A 46 4.34 -5.17 6.91
C ASP A 46 2.92 -5.19 6.36
N LEU A 47 2.62 -6.18 5.50
CA LEU A 47 1.31 -6.32 4.87
C LEU A 47 0.20 -6.57 5.90
N ALA A 48 0.46 -7.28 6.99
CA ALA A 48 -0.56 -7.52 7.99
C ALA A 48 -0.99 -6.21 8.68
N ALA A 49 -0.02 -5.37 9.05
CA ALA A 49 -0.29 -4.06 9.63
C ALA A 49 -0.99 -3.13 8.64
N ILE A 50 -0.54 -3.09 7.38
CA ILE A 50 -1.15 -2.27 6.33
C ILE A 50 -2.60 -2.73 6.03
N GLY A 51 -2.84 -4.04 5.91
CA GLY A 51 -4.16 -4.60 5.69
C GLY A 51 -5.13 -4.29 6.84
N ALA A 52 -4.63 -4.31 8.08
CA ALA A 52 -5.42 -3.90 9.25
C ALA A 52 -5.82 -2.41 9.20
N ILE A 53 -4.88 -1.51 8.85
CA ILE A 53 -5.17 -0.08 8.65
C ILE A 53 -6.21 0.11 7.53
N ALA A 54 -6.01 -0.52 6.38
CA ALA A 54 -6.90 -0.42 5.24
C ALA A 54 -8.35 -0.82 5.59
N ARG A 55 -8.52 -1.93 6.31
CA ARG A 55 -9.84 -2.38 6.79
C ARG A 55 -10.49 -1.41 7.77
N ARG A 56 -9.76 -0.88 8.76
CA ARG A 56 -10.29 0.10 9.72
C ARG A 56 -10.86 1.33 9.02
N HIS A 57 -10.20 1.77 7.95
CA HIS A 57 -10.61 2.93 7.16
C HIS A 57 -11.50 2.61 5.97
N LYS A 58 -11.85 1.34 5.73
CA LYS A 58 -12.65 0.87 4.57
C LYS A 58 -12.05 1.31 3.22
N VAL A 59 -10.73 1.22 3.10
CA VAL A 59 -9.95 1.57 1.90
C VAL A 59 -9.53 0.28 1.19
N ILE A 60 -9.53 0.29 -0.15
CA ILE A 60 -9.03 -0.84 -0.93
C ILE A 60 -7.51 -0.93 -0.75
N SER A 61 -7.00 -2.11 -0.39
CA SER A 61 -5.57 -2.40 -0.29
C SER A 61 -5.14 -3.22 -1.50
N VAL A 62 -4.04 -2.83 -2.16
CA VAL A 62 -3.46 -3.56 -3.29
C VAL A 62 -1.98 -3.79 -3.01
N ALA A 63 -1.55 -5.05 -3.13
CA ALA A 63 -0.15 -5.45 -3.04
C ALA A 63 0.35 -5.88 -4.41
N ASP A 64 1.34 -5.17 -4.95
CA ASP A 64 2.17 -5.69 -6.02
C ASP A 64 3.12 -6.73 -5.45
N ASN A 65 2.82 -7.99 -5.77
CA ASN A 65 3.51 -9.18 -5.28
C ASN A 65 4.40 -9.82 -6.35
N THR A 66 4.77 -9.07 -7.40
CA THR A 66 5.47 -9.59 -8.59
C THR A 66 6.77 -10.30 -8.23
N PHE A 67 7.55 -9.77 -7.29
CA PHE A 67 8.84 -10.35 -6.88
C PHE A 67 8.71 -11.62 -6.02
N ALA A 68 7.72 -11.68 -5.12
CA ALA A 68 7.57 -12.81 -4.22
C ALA A 68 6.83 -13.99 -4.87
N SER A 69 5.90 -13.74 -5.81
CA SER A 69 4.96 -14.74 -6.32
C SER A 69 4.00 -15.30 -5.24
N PRO A 70 2.78 -15.76 -5.62
CA PRO A 70 1.83 -16.36 -4.68
C PRO A 70 2.34 -17.64 -3.99
N VAL A 71 3.43 -18.24 -4.49
CA VAL A 71 4.06 -19.40 -3.87
C VAL A 71 4.75 -19.02 -2.56
N ILE A 72 5.37 -17.84 -2.48
CA ILE A 72 6.17 -17.40 -1.33
C ILE A 72 5.38 -16.46 -0.42
N HIS A 73 4.53 -15.61 -1.00
CA HIS A 73 3.81 -14.59 -0.25
C HIS A 73 2.38 -14.44 -0.74
N ARG A 74 1.42 -14.45 0.20
CA ARG A 74 -0.02 -14.43 -0.10
C ARG A 74 -0.71 -13.22 0.54
N PRO A 75 -0.64 -12.02 -0.07
CA PRO A 75 -1.20 -10.79 0.49
C PRO A 75 -2.69 -10.88 0.88
N LEU A 76 -3.49 -11.63 0.12
CA LEU A 76 -4.92 -11.80 0.38
C LEU A 76 -5.20 -12.45 1.74
N GLU A 77 -4.33 -13.35 2.20
CA GLU A 77 -4.42 -13.98 3.53
C GLU A 77 -4.07 -12.98 4.66
N LEU A 78 -3.32 -11.93 4.33
CA LEU A 78 -2.88 -10.87 5.27
C LEU A 78 -3.82 -9.66 5.31
N GLY A 79 -4.88 -9.67 4.49
CA GLY A 79 -5.92 -8.68 4.51
C GLY A 79 -5.94 -7.67 3.39
N PHE A 80 -5.27 -8.00 2.29
CA PHE A 80 -5.38 -7.28 1.03
C PHE A 80 -6.63 -7.64 0.24
#